data_AF-A0A2P7RCQ4-F1
#
_entry.id   AF-A0A2P7RCQ4-F1
#
_cell.length_a   1.000
_cell.length_b   1.000
_cell.length_c   1.000
_cell.angle_alpha   90.00
_cell.angle_beta   90.00
_cell.angle_gamma   90.00
#
_symmetry.space_group_name_H-M   'P 1'
#
loop_
_entity.id
_entity.type
_entity.pdbx_description
1 polymer ?
#
loop_
_entity_poly.entity_id
_entity_poly.type
_entity_poly.pdbx_seq_one_letter_code
_entity_poly.pdbx_strand_id
1 'polypeptide(L)'
;MHVKLKRTFTLSLLVLGMATATGCATQRGSIDQPGYGGHQTALSPQLNDYLSSAATGSAITMAQTPWGDNVLVLANQPYYAASGRTCRELEVTLSSGTTQHHIACQTGDTSWASVRPVTRLLNR
;
A
#
# COMPACT_ATOMS: atom_id res chain seq x y z
N MET A 1 -6.60 -46.84 -48.19
CA MET A 1 -5.15 -47.16 -48.11
C MET A 1 -4.41 -46.44 -49.24
N HIS A 2 -3.12 -46.15 -49.01
CA HIS A 2 -2.14 -45.41 -49.84
C HIS A 2 -1.88 -43.95 -49.46
N VAL A 3 -1.11 -43.81 -48.39
CA VAL A 3 -0.22 -42.67 -48.11
C VAL A 3 0.87 -42.62 -49.18
N LYS A 4 1.17 -41.43 -49.73
CA LYS A 4 2.46 -41.15 -50.38
C LYS A 4 3.05 -39.85 -49.84
N LEU A 5 3.98 -40.05 -48.93
CA LEU A 5 4.99 -39.13 -48.42
C LEU A 5 5.98 -38.78 -49.54
N LYS A 6 6.23 -37.50 -49.80
CA LYS A 6 7.50 -37.03 -50.40
C LYS A 6 7.97 -35.76 -49.70
N ARG A 7 9.16 -35.90 -49.12
CA ARG A 7 9.86 -34.96 -48.23
C ARG A 7 11.12 -34.49 -48.96
N THR A 8 11.16 -33.25 -49.45
CA THR A 8 12.38 -32.54 -49.89
C THR A 8 12.01 -31.05 -50.02
N PHE A 9 12.26 -30.21 -49.02
CA PHE A 9 13.54 -29.53 -48.72
C PHE A 9 13.89 -28.46 -49.76
N THR A 10 13.50 -27.21 -49.53
CA THR A 10 14.32 -26.01 -49.87
C THR A 10 13.70 -24.73 -49.30
N LEU A 11 14.33 -24.24 -48.22
CA LEU A 11 14.81 -22.87 -48.07
C LEU A 11 13.94 -21.74 -48.69
N SER A 12 13.04 -21.17 -47.91
CA SER A 12 12.63 -19.76 -48.06
C SER A 12 12.13 -19.25 -46.70
N LEU A 13 13.08 -19.13 -45.79
CA LEU A 13 12.92 -18.42 -44.53
C LEU A 13 13.92 -17.27 -44.58
N LEU A 14 13.51 -16.12 -45.12
CA LEU A 14 14.28 -14.89 -44.94
C LEU A 14 13.38 -13.66 -45.04
N VAL A 15 13.45 -12.87 -43.98
CA VAL A 15 13.09 -11.45 -43.89
C VAL A 15 11.60 -11.12 -43.84
N LEU A 16 10.97 -11.44 -42.70
CA LEU A 16 9.82 -10.66 -42.25
C LEU A 16 10.07 -10.12 -40.83
N GLY A 17 10.44 -8.84 -40.79
CA GLY A 17 10.10 -7.91 -39.71
C GLY A 17 10.73 -8.14 -38.33
N MET A 18 12.04 -7.92 -38.19
CA MET A 18 12.59 -7.50 -36.88
C MET A 18 12.28 -6.03 -36.66
N ALA A 19 11.06 -5.77 -36.18
CA ALA A 19 10.69 -4.51 -35.55
C ALA A 19 10.14 -4.84 -34.16
N THR A 20 11.02 -5.18 -33.22
CA THR A 20 10.68 -5.22 -31.79
C THR A 20 11.54 -4.19 -31.10
N ALA A 21 10.91 -3.04 -30.80
CA ALA A 21 11.48 -1.97 -30.01
C ALA A 21 12.00 -2.53 -28.67
N THR A 22 13.31 -2.52 -28.47
CA THR A 22 13.90 -2.71 -27.15
C THR A 22 13.65 -1.44 -26.34
N GLY A 23 12.60 -1.48 -25.53
CA GLY A 23 12.18 -0.34 -24.71
C GLY A 23 11.44 -0.79 -23.46
N CYS A 24 12.01 -1.70 -22.67
CA CYS A 24 11.68 -1.79 -21.26
C CYS A 24 12.88 -1.25 -20.49
N ALA A 25 12.89 0.06 -20.28
CA ALA A 25 13.66 0.62 -19.17
C ALA A 25 13.19 -0.11 -17.91
N THR A 26 14.04 -0.96 -17.36
CA THR A 26 13.89 -1.52 -16.02
C THR A 26 14.01 -0.39 -15.01
N GLN A 27 12.93 0.36 -14.85
CA GLN A 27 12.71 1.17 -13.68
C GLN A 27 12.40 0.17 -12.56
N ARG A 28 13.40 -0.11 -11.72
CA ARG A 28 13.15 -0.62 -10.37
C ARG A 28 12.47 0.50 -9.58
N GLY A 29 11.23 0.81 -9.96
CA GLY A 29 10.29 1.48 -9.10
C GLY A 29 9.72 0.42 -8.19
N SER A 30 9.83 0.64 -6.89
CA SER A 30 9.08 -0.07 -5.86
C SER A 30 7.68 -0.40 -6.36
N ILE A 31 7.24 -1.63 -6.15
CA ILE A 31 5.90 -2.11 -6.52
C ILE A 31 4.87 -1.19 -5.84
N ASP A 32 4.42 -0.17 -6.57
CA ASP A 32 3.15 0.50 -6.32
C ASP A 32 2.09 -0.49 -6.78
N GLN A 33 1.60 -1.28 -5.82
CA GLN A 33 0.48 -2.19 -6.01
C GLN A 33 -0.72 -1.36 -6.50
N PRO A 34 -1.27 -1.61 -7.70
CA PRO A 34 -2.44 -0.90 -8.16
C PRO A 34 -3.66 -1.47 -7.44
N GLY A 35 -4.13 -0.78 -6.41
CA GLY A 35 -5.35 -1.11 -5.69
C GLY A 35 -5.66 -0.07 -4.63
N TYR A 36 -6.88 0.47 -4.67
CA TYR A 36 -7.48 1.41 -3.70
C TYR A 36 -7.05 2.88 -3.86
N GLY A 37 -7.83 3.62 -4.65
CA GLY A 37 -7.65 5.05 -4.98
C GLY A 37 -7.84 6.02 -3.81
N GLY A 38 -6.94 5.97 -2.82
CA GLY A 38 -6.81 6.98 -1.78
C GLY A 38 -5.34 7.34 -1.58
N HIS A 39 -5.05 8.59 -1.25
CA HIS A 39 -3.71 9.02 -0.86
C HIS A 39 -3.33 8.29 0.44
N GLN A 40 -2.34 7.40 0.37
CA GLN A 40 -1.80 6.66 1.52
C GLN A 40 -0.44 7.24 1.86
N THR A 41 -0.18 7.48 3.15
CA THR A 41 1.11 7.95 3.63
C THR A 41 1.80 6.83 4.40
N ALA A 42 2.98 6.41 3.93
CA ALA A 42 3.81 5.46 4.65
C ALA A 42 4.20 6.01 6.03
N LEU A 43 4.16 5.17 7.05
CA LEU A 43 4.48 5.55 8.42
C LEU A 43 5.97 5.33 8.73
N SER A 44 6.50 6.03 9.73
CA SER A 44 7.86 5.79 10.21
C SER A 44 8.01 4.39 10.81
N PRO A 45 9.22 3.80 10.86
CA PRO A 45 9.44 2.48 11.45
C PRO A 45 8.92 2.38 12.89
N GLN A 46 9.23 3.37 13.73
CA GLN A 46 8.77 3.42 15.11
C GLN A 46 7.23 3.41 15.23
N LEU A 47 6.54 4.16 14.36
CA LEU A 47 5.08 4.18 14.36
C LEU A 47 4.49 2.86 13.85
N ASN A 48 5.13 2.21 12.86
CA ASN A 48 4.76 0.86 12.43
C ASN A 48 4.87 -0.16 13.56
N ASP A 49 6.00 -0.16 14.27
CA ASP A 49 6.26 -1.09 15.37
C ASP A 49 5.26 -0.90 16.51
N TYR A 50 5.00 0.38 16.86
CA TYR A 50 3.96 0.72 17.82
C TYR A 50 2.60 0.22 17.37
N LEU A 51 2.13 0.54 16.16
CA LEU A 51 0.81 0.13 15.71
C LEU A 51 0.63 -1.39 15.59
N SER A 52 1.73 -2.12 15.34
CA SER A 52 1.73 -3.58 15.25
C SER A 52 1.66 -4.28 16.59
N SER A 53 2.16 -3.65 17.66
CA SER A 53 2.25 -4.24 19.01
C SER A 53 1.34 -3.56 20.05
N ALA A 54 0.77 -2.40 19.72
CA ALA A 54 -0.03 -1.58 20.62
C ALA A 54 -1.31 -2.31 21.06
N ALA A 55 -1.43 -2.51 22.37
CA ALA A 55 -2.66 -2.93 23.01
C ALA A 55 -3.79 -1.92 22.73
N THR A 56 -5.04 -2.38 22.75
CA THR A 56 -6.20 -1.50 22.62
C THR A 56 -6.19 -0.43 23.71
N GLY A 57 -6.24 0.84 23.32
CA GLY A 57 -6.25 1.98 24.24
C GLY A 57 -4.87 2.37 24.77
N SER A 58 -3.77 1.73 24.33
CA SER A 58 -2.44 2.22 24.65
C SER A 58 -2.19 3.56 23.98
N ALA A 59 -1.35 4.39 24.59
CA ALA A 59 -0.92 5.66 24.02
C ALA A 59 0.60 5.81 24.09
N ILE A 60 1.18 6.47 23.09
CA ILE A 60 2.62 6.79 23.04
C ILE A 60 2.81 8.23 22.57
N THR A 61 3.74 8.95 23.19
CA THR A 61 4.19 10.25 22.69
C THR A 61 5.24 10.04 21.61
N MET A 62 5.05 10.65 20.45
CA MET A 62 5.96 10.51 19.31
C MET A 62 6.48 11.87 18.87
N ALA A 63 7.80 11.95 18.70
CA ALA A 63 8.47 13.17 18.25
C ALA A 63 8.08 13.56 16.83
N GLN A 64 7.90 12.59 15.92
CA GLN A 64 7.57 12.84 14.52
C GLN A 64 6.52 11.85 14.02
N THR A 65 5.42 12.37 13.48
CA THR A 65 4.36 11.58 12.84
C THR A 65 3.83 12.32 11.61
N PRO A 66 3.11 11.64 10.69
CA PRO A 66 2.44 12.32 9.57
C PRO A 66 1.37 13.34 9.99
N TRP A 67 0.96 13.32 11.25
CA TRP A 67 -0.10 14.18 11.80
C TRP A 67 0.46 15.35 12.61
N GLY A 68 1.79 15.44 12.74
CA GLY A 68 2.48 16.49 13.48
C GLY A 68 3.61 15.95 14.34
N ASP A 69 4.38 16.88 14.90
CA ASP A 69 5.47 16.59 15.82
C ASP A 69 5.00 16.63 17.27
N ASN A 70 5.65 15.85 18.13
CA ASN A 70 5.39 15.77 19.58
C ASN A 70 3.92 15.53 19.92
N VAL A 71 3.31 14.55 19.24
CA VAL A 71 1.90 14.21 19.42
C VAL A 71 1.73 12.99 20.31
N LEU A 72 0.62 12.92 21.05
CA LEU A 72 0.20 11.71 21.75
C LEU A 72 -0.68 10.89 20.81
N VAL A 73 -0.27 9.65 20.51
CA VAL A 73 -1.01 8.73 19.63
C VAL A 73 -1.62 7.62 20.46
N LEU A 74 -2.95 7.66 20.61
CA LEU A 74 -3.73 6.57 21.21
C LEU A 74 -4.21 5.62 20.12
N ALA A 75 -4.02 4.32 20.34
CA ALA A 75 -4.30 3.28 19.37
C ALA A 75 -5.56 2.48 19.76
N ASN A 76 -6.65 2.66 19.00
CA ASN A 76 -7.89 1.93 19.25
C ASN A 76 -7.82 0.48 18.75
N GLN A 77 -8.86 -0.29 18.99
CA GLN A 77 -8.93 -1.70 18.62
C GLN A 77 -8.80 -1.86 17.09
N PRO A 78 -8.01 -2.85 16.61
CA PRO A 78 -8.02 -3.23 15.20
C PRO A 78 -9.38 -3.75 14.76
N TYR A 79 -9.78 -3.43 13.53
CA TYR A 79 -11.00 -3.87 12.87
C TYR A 79 -10.74 -4.25 11.41
N TYR A 80 -11.55 -5.14 10.86
CA TYR A 80 -11.48 -5.52 9.45
C TYR A 80 -12.32 -4.56 8.61
N ALA A 81 -11.67 -3.78 7.74
CA ALA A 81 -12.35 -2.80 6.90
C ALA A 81 -12.91 -3.44 5.62
N ALA A 82 -13.89 -2.77 4.99
CA ALA A 82 -14.45 -3.20 3.70
C ALA A 82 -13.42 -3.27 2.56
N SER A 83 -12.27 -2.60 2.71
CA SER A 83 -11.12 -2.73 1.80
C SER A 83 -10.40 -4.09 1.90
N GLY A 84 -10.80 -4.96 2.83
CA GLY A 84 -10.16 -6.23 3.11
C GLY A 84 -8.88 -6.12 3.96
N ARG A 85 -8.58 -4.92 4.46
CA ARG A 85 -7.40 -4.64 5.29
C ARG A 85 -7.78 -4.56 6.75
N THR A 86 -6.90 -5.04 7.63
CA THR A 86 -6.97 -4.68 9.05
C THR A 86 -6.63 -3.20 9.19
N CYS A 87 -7.52 -2.44 9.80
CA CYS A 87 -7.33 -1.04 10.10
C CYS A 87 -7.49 -0.81 11.60
N ARG A 88 -7.03 0.32 12.11
CA ARG A 88 -7.35 0.78 13.46
C ARG A 88 -7.51 2.29 13.46
N GLU A 89 -8.48 2.73 14.25
CA GLU A 89 -8.67 4.16 14.50
C GLU A 89 -7.58 4.65 15.47
N LEU A 90 -7.18 5.90 15.29
CA LEU A 90 -6.18 6.56 16.10
C LEU A 90 -6.73 7.90 16.59
N GLU A 91 -6.44 8.21 17.85
CA GLU A 91 -6.64 9.54 18.41
C GLU A 91 -5.28 10.20 18.57
N VAL A 92 -5.07 11.30 17.86
CA VAL A 92 -3.81 12.04 17.85
C VAL A 92 -4.05 13.37 18.54
N THR A 93 -3.48 13.52 19.74
CA THR A 93 -3.53 14.79 20.46
C THR A 93 -2.29 15.60 20.11
N LEU A 94 -2.51 16.75 19.47
CA LEU A 94 -1.47 17.71 19.11
C LEU A 94 -0.94 18.41 20.36
N SER A 95 0.24 19.04 20.24
CA SER A 95 0.81 19.88 21.30
C SER A 95 -0.09 21.06 21.71
N SER A 96 -1.00 21.49 20.83
CA SER A 96 -2.04 22.49 21.13
C SER A 96 -3.16 21.96 22.04
N GLY A 97 -3.17 20.66 22.37
CA GLY A 97 -4.26 19.97 23.07
C GLY A 97 -5.44 19.58 22.17
N THR A 98 -5.41 19.93 20.88
CA THR A 98 -6.44 19.52 19.92
C THR A 98 -6.30 18.03 19.61
N THR A 99 -7.39 17.27 19.75
CA THR A 99 -7.43 15.85 19.38
C THR A 99 -8.03 15.67 17.99
N GLN A 100 -7.31 14.94 17.14
CA GLN A 100 -7.71 14.61 15.77
C GLN A 100 -7.86 13.10 15.62
N HIS A 101 -8.83 12.67 14.82
CA HIS A 101 -9.06 11.25 14.55
C HIS A 101 -8.52 10.85 13.19
N HIS A 102 -7.74 9.77 13.19
CA HIS A 102 -7.10 9.22 12.02
C HIS A 102 -7.37 7.72 11.90
N ILE A 103 -7.05 7.15 10.74
CA ILE A 103 -7.13 5.71 10.50
C ILE A 103 -5.80 5.28 9.91
N ALA A 104 -5.24 4.20 10.45
CA ALA A 104 -4.13 3.49 9.85
C ALA A 104 -4.57 2.09 9.44
N CYS A 105 -4.15 1.64 8.26
CA CYS A 105 -4.47 0.31 7.73
C CYS A 105 -3.21 -0.45 7.38
N GLN A 106 -3.18 -1.77 7.60
CA GLN A 106 -2.06 -2.62 7.24
C GLN A 106 -1.85 -2.67 5.73
N THR A 107 -0.63 -2.41 5.27
CA THR A 107 -0.13 -2.62 3.91
C THR A 107 0.74 -3.89 3.92
N GLY A 108 0.17 -5.04 3.59
CA GLY A 108 0.84 -6.34 3.77
C GLY A 108 0.92 -6.74 5.26
N ASP A 109 1.88 -7.60 5.59
CA ASP A 109 1.89 -8.27 6.91
C ASP A 109 2.51 -7.42 8.03
N THR A 110 3.43 -6.50 7.70
CA THR A 110 4.29 -5.84 8.70
C THR A 110 4.22 -4.32 8.69
N SER A 111 3.53 -3.72 7.71
CA SER A 111 3.51 -2.26 7.58
C SER A 111 2.11 -1.70 7.67
N TRP A 112 2.03 -0.45 8.08
CA TRP A 112 0.82 0.34 8.24
C TRP A 112 0.97 1.62 7.42
N ALA A 113 -0.14 2.08 6.86
CA ALA A 113 -0.23 3.35 6.16
C ALA A 113 -1.39 4.17 6.72
N SER A 114 -1.18 5.49 6.88
CA SER A 114 -2.27 6.42 7.19
C SER A 114 -3.21 6.51 5.98
N VAL A 115 -4.51 6.45 6.23
CA VAL A 115 -5.56 6.59 5.21
C VAL A 115 -6.56 7.67 5.60
N ARG A 116 -7.22 8.26 4.59
CA ARG A 116 -8.25 9.28 4.81
C ARG A 116 -9.57 8.63 5.24
N PRO A 117 -10.19 9.05 6.36
CA PRO A 117 -11.54 8.61 6.71
C PRO A 117 -12.56 9.09 5.66
N VAL A 118 -13.43 8.20 5.20
CA VAL A 118 -14.47 8.51 4.20
C VAL A 118 -15.81 8.91 4.82
N THR A 119 -16.17 8.33 5.98
CA THR A 119 -17.50 8.48 6.58
C THR A 119 -17.59 9.59 7.62
N ARG A 120 -16.50 9.86 8.35
CA ARG A 120 -16.50 10.84 9.46
C ARG A 120 -16.61 12.30 9.02
N LEU A 121 -16.44 12.58 7.74
CA LEU A 121 -16.55 13.94 7.19
C LEU A 121 -18.02 14.38 7.02
N LEU A 122 -18.96 13.44 7.06
CA LEU A 122 -20.38 13.71 6.81
C LEU A 122 -21.16 14.12 8.07
N ASN A 123 -20.50 14.18 9.24
CA ASN A 123 -21.18 14.38 10.53
C ASN A 123 -20.74 15.68 11.25
N ARG A 124 -20.44 16.74 10.49
CA ARG A 124 -20.20 18.10 11.02
C ARG A 124 -21.49 18.87 11.18
#